data_AF-A0A2U3JWZ8-F1
#
_entry.id   AF-A0A2U3JWZ8-F1
#
_cell.length_a   1.000
_cell.length_b   1.000
_cell.length_c   1.000
_cell.angle_alpha   90.00
_cell.angle_beta   90.00
_cell.angle_gamma   90.00
#
_symmetry.space_group_name_H-M   'P 1'
#
loop_
_entity.id
_entity.type
_entity.pdbx_description
1 polymer ?
#
loop_
_entity_poly.entity_id
_entity_poly.type
_entity_poly.pdbx_seq_one_letter_code
_entity_poly.pdbx_strand_id
1 'polypeptide(L)'
;MVHVTSTVRPVAQPVSTITRARTAATKASSTTGTSTTAGAATAAAESTDSGAADFLALFTSKTTGSAASNPPPPQAPPPPAPTAQSVFGPNPWIGNPTGIGPNGATYSYNPYYFATAQTAATVAQMVGGKVVQSNQFTGSGGAFQQQQPNYMVQLADGRMINPGLVASFYDHGYPQSYVDMMVACEVQNA
;
A
#
# COMPACT_ATOMS: atom_id res chain seq x y z
N MET A 1 38.49 45.85 -19.05
CA MET A 1 38.38 44.63 -19.88
C MET A 1 39.40 43.64 -19.37
N VAL A 2 38.97 42.56 -18.71
CA VAL A 2 39.89 41.50 -18.26
C VAL A 2 39.25 40.19 -18.68
N HIS A 3 39.82 39.55 -19.70
CA HIS A 3 39.48 38.19 -20.10
C HIS A 3 40.33 37.24 -19.26
N VAL A 4 39.70 36.33 -18.52
CA VAL A 4 40.36 35.16 -17.93
C VAL A 4 39.79 33.93 -18.62
N THR A 5 40.54 33.42 -19.60
CA THR A 5 40.31 32.15 -20.27
C THR A 5 40.91 31.03 -19.44
N SER A 6 40.08 30.32 -18.68
CA SER A 6 40.47 29.08 -18.01
C SER A 6 40.09 27.88 -18.89
N THR A 7 41.08 27.33 -19.59
CA THR A 7 40.97 26.04 -20.28
C THR A 7 41.21 24.91 -19.29
N VAL A 8 40.20 24.09 -19.02
CA VAL A 8 40.36 22.84 -18.25
C VAL A 8 40.16 21.65 -19.19
N ARG A 9 41.22 20.85 -19.36
CA ARG A 9 41.21 19.53 -20.01
C ARG A 9 40.45 18.52 -19.14
N PRO A 10 39.61 17.64 -19.70
CA PRO A 10 39.24 16.41 -19.01
C PRO A 10 40.26 15.30 -19.29
N VAL A 11 40.80 14.71 -18.21
CA VAL A 11 41.47 13.40 -18.20
C VAL A 11 40.39 12.32 -18.10
N ALA A 12 40.49 11.31 -18.95
CA ALA A 12 39.58 10.17 -19.03
C ALA A 12 39.54 9.33 -17.75
N GLN A 13 38.35 8.82 -17.38
CA GLN A 13 38.13 7.84 -16.33
C GLN A 13 37.54 6.56 -16.95
N PRO A 14 38.03 5.35 -16.59
CA PRO A 14 37.64 4.10 -17.24
C PRO A 14 36.27 3.57 -16.77
N VAL A 15 35.53 3.02 -17.74
CA VAL A 15 34.28 2.28 -17.58
C VAL A 15 34.52 0.98 -16.80
N SER A 16 33.80 0.77 -15.70
CA SER A 16 33.71 -0.52 -15.03
C SER A 16 32.29 -1.08 -15.19
N THR A 17 32.15 -2.04 -16.10
CA THR A 17 30.96 -2.86 -16.28
C THR A 17 30.88 -3.92 -15.17
N ILE A 18 29.75 -4.00 -14.46
CA ILE A 18 29.46 -5.12 -13.56
C ILE A 18 28.25 -5.89 -14.09
N THR A 19 28.53 -7.14 -14.42
CA THR A 19 27.64 -8.14 -15.01
C THR A 19 26.70 -8.75 -13.96
N ARG A 20 25.45 -8.94 -14.39
CA ARG A 20 24.31 -9.57 -13.71
C ARG A 20 24.55 -11.06 -13.39
N ALA A 21 24.18 -11.50 -12.19
CA ALA A 21 23.91 -12.90 -11.89
C ALA A 21 22.44 -13.07 -11.43
N ARG A 22 21.75 -13.99 -12.12
CA ARG A 22 20.34 -14.35 -11.99
C ARG A 22 20.34 -15.81 -11.54
N THR A 23 19.78 -16.13 -10.37
CA THR A 23 19.65 -17.54 -9.96
C THR A 23 18.18 -17.84 -9.66
N ALA A 24 17.59 -18.61 -10.56
CA ALA A 24 16.28 -19.21 -10.44
C ALA A 24 16.37 -20.48 -9.56
N ALA A 25 15.36 -20.74 -8.74
CA ALA A 25 15.12 -22.05 -8.15
C ALA A 25 13.81 -22.60 -8.72
N THR A 26 13.92 -23.78 -9.34
CA THR A 26 12.88 -24.48 -10.10
C THR A 26 12.46 -25.73 -9.32
N LYS A 27 11.14 -25.96 -9.23
CA LYS A 27 10.38 -27.25 -9.17
C LYS A 27 10.72 -28.32 -8.10
N ALA A 28 9.68 -28.83 -7.44
CA ALA A 28 9.05 -30.12 -7.79
C ALA A 28 7.71 -30.37 -7.03
N SER A 29 6.76 -30.98 -7.75
CA SER A 29 5.45 -31.51 -7.29
C SER A 29 5.47 -33.04 -7.22
N SER A 30 4.41 -33.60 -6.60
CA SER A 30 3.82 -34.96 -6.77
C SER A 30 4.46 -36.11 -5.95
N THR A 31 3.81 -37.21 -5.51
CA THR A 31 2.41 -37.70 -5.37
C THR A 31 2.51 -39.18 -4.84
N THR A 32 1.54 -39.65 -4.02
CA THR A 32 1.15 -41.08 -3.70
C THR A 32 2.11 -41.97 -2.88
N GLY A 33 1.71 -42.52 -1.71
CA GLY A 33 1.02 -43.81 -1.45
C GLY A 33 2.03 -44.96 -1.26
N THR A 34 2.00 -45.98 -0.36
CA THR A 34 0.93 -46.74 0.32
C THR A 34 1.60 -47.70 1.35
N SER A 35 0.92 -47.99 2.49
CA SER A 35 0.86 -49.16 3.41
C SER A 35 2.07 -50.10 3.66
N THR A 36 2.29 -50.65 4.88
CA THR A 36 1.69 -51.94 5.35
C THR A 36 2.00 -52.26 6.84
N THR A 37 0.94 -52.66 7.59
CA THR A 37 0.70 -53.50 8.83
C THR A 37 1.85 -53.99 9.76
N ALA A 38 1.67 -54.38 11.04
CA ALA A 38 0.57 -55.07 11.75
C ALA A 38 0.71 -54.99 13.29
N GLY A 39 -0.38 -55.25 14.04
CA GLY A 39 -0.37 -55.55 15.49
C GLY A 39 -1.76 -55.46 16.15
N ALA A 40 -2.47 -56.58 16.20
CA ALA A 40 -3.88 -56.71 16.56
C ALA A 40 -4.18 -56.83 18.07
N ALA A 41 -5.37 -56.37 18.50
CA ALA A 41 -6.16 -57.04 19.52
C ALA A 41 -7.67 -56.74 19.33
N THR A 42 -8.44 -57.82 19.41
CA THR A 42 -9.83 -58.04 19.01
C THR A 42 -10.81 -57.65 20.13
N ALA A 43 -11.96 -57.07 19.78
CA ALA A 43 -13.25 -57.39 20.41
C ALA A 43 -14.40 -56.94 19.49
N ALA A 44 -15.27 -57.90 19.17
CA ALA A 44 -16.42 -57.74 18.31
C ALA A 44 -17.55 -56.96 18.98
N ALA A 45 -18.26 -56.15 18.20
CA ALA A 45 -19.69 -55.96 18.34
C ALA A 45 -20.24 -55.56 16.96
N GLU A 46 -21.14 -56.39 16.42
CA GLU A 46 -22.02 -55.98 15.33
C GLU A 46 -22.80 -54.74 15.75
N SER A 47 -22.83 -53.73 14.88
CA SER A 47 -23.83 -52.68 14.94
C SER A 47 -24.12 -52.28 13.50
N THR A 48 -25.27 -52.80 13.08
CA THR A 48 -26.04 -52.53 11.88
C THR A 48 -25.82 -51.14 11.30
N ASP A 49 -25.57 -51.14 9.99
CA ASP A 49 -25.73 -50.06 9.02
C ASP A 49 -26.52 -48.84 9.55
N SER A 50 -25.80 -47.84 10.06
CA SER A 50 -26.37 -46.54 10.45
C SER A 50 -25.81 -45.37 9.62
N GLY A 51 -24.94 -45.64 8.65
CA GLY A 51 -24.37 -44.62 7.77
C GLY A 51 -25.37 -44.13 6.71
N ALA A 52 -26.23 -45.03 6.21
CA ALA A 52 -27.27 -44.65 5.24
C ALA A 52 -28.36 -43.75 5.86
N ALA A 53 -28.71 -43.98 7.13
CA ALA A 53 -29.67 -43.16 7.87
C ALA A 53 -29.12 -41.75 8.15
N ASP A 54 -27.83 -41.62 8.47
CA ASP A 54 -27.16 -40.33 8.68
C ASP A 54 -27.02 -39.55 7.37
N PHE A 55 -26.77 -40.23 6.25
CA PHE A 55 -26.73 -39.57 4.95
C PHE A 55 -28.13 -39.08 4.52
N LEU A 56 -29.18 -39.86 4.78
CA LEU A 56 -30.56 -39.43 4.53
C LEU A 56 -30.99 -38.26 5.43
N ALA A 57 -30.40 -38.11 6.61
CA ALA A 57 -30.64 -36.95 7.50
C ALA A 57 -30.07 -35.64 6.93
N LEU A 58 -29.04 -35.68 6.07
CA LEU A 58 -28.55 -34.50 5.35
C LEU A 58 -29.53 -33.98 4.28
N PHE A 59 -30.37 -34.85 3.72
CA PHE A 59 -31.35 -34.48 2.70
C PHE A 59 -32.79 -34.38 3.24
N THR A 60 -33.04 -34.90 4.43
CA THR A 60 -34.32 -34.72 5.12
C THR A 60 -34.27 -33.40 5.87
N SER A 61 -34.65 -32.31 5.19
CA SER A 61 -34.88 -31.03 5.83
C SER A 61 -35.90 -31.23 6.95
N LYS A 62 -35.44 -31.19 8.20
CA LYS A 62 -36.31 -31.09 9.37
C LYS A 62 -37.16 -29.83 9.17
N THR A 63 -38.42 -30.01 8.82
CA THR A 63 -39.45 -28.97 8.88
C THR A 63 -39.77 -28.70 10.35
N THR A 64 -38.81 -28.12 11.06
CA THR A 64 -39.11 -27.32 12.25
C THR A 64 -40.09 -26.25 11.80
N GLY A 65 -41.27 -26.22 12.44
CA GLY A 65 -42.31 -25.25 12.17
C GLY A 65 -41.73 -23.85 12.00
N SER A 66 -41.99 -23.27 10.84
CA SER A 66 -41.62 -21.90 10.51
C SER A 66 -42.38 -20.96 11.44
N ALA A 67 -41.76 -20.62 12.58
CA ALA A 67 -42.05 -19.34 13.18
C ALA A 67 -41.71 -18.31 12.11
N ALA A 68 -42.69 -17.53 11.67
CA ALA A 68 -42.51 -16.51 10.64
C ALA A 68 -41.31 -15.64 11.01
N SER A 69 -40.17 -15.89 10.36
CA SER A 69 -39.02 -15.02 10.45
C SER A 69 -39.43 -13.73 9.79
N ASN A 70 -39.56 -12.67 10.58
CA ASN A 70 -39.61 -11.32 10.03
C ASN A 70 -38.49 -11.21 8.98
N PRO A 71 -38.76 -10.72 7.78
CA PRO A 71 -37.71 -10.54 6.79
C PRO A 71 -36.57 -9.73 7.46
N PRO A 72 -35.29 -10.11 7.25
CA PRO A 72 -34.20 -9.30 7.75
C PRO A 72 -34.42 -7.86 7.27
N PRO A 73 -34.28 -6.86 8.15
CA PRO A 73 -34.49 -5.47 7.75
C PRO A 73 -33.63 -5.17 6.52
N PRO A 74 -34.12 -4.34 5.59
CA PRO A 74 -33.35 -3.94 4.41
C PRO A 74 -31.96 -3.51 4.85
N GLN A 75 -30.94 -4.15 4.29
CA GLN A 75 -29.56 -3.80 4.58
C GLN A 75 -29.37 -2.35 4.16
N ALA A 76 -28.93 -1.50 5.08
CA ALA A 76 -28.68 -0.10 4.77
C ALA A 76 -27.68 -0.02 3.60
N PRO A 77 -27.87 0.92 2.66
CA PRO A 77 -26.91 1.10 1.59
C PRO A 77 -25.52 1.34 2.19
N PRO A 78 -24.46 0.80 1.56
CA PRO A 78 -23.11 1.00 2.06
C PRO A 78 -22.80 2.50 2.17
N PRO A 79 -22.04 2.92 3.19
CA PRO A 79 -21.67 4.32 3.33
C PRO A 79 -20.92 4.79 2.07
N PRO A 80 -21.07 6.07 1.70
CA PRO A 80 -20.33 6.62 0.57
C PRO A 80 -18.83 6.49 0.80
N ALA A 81 -18.07 6.31 -0.29
CA ALA A 81 -16.62 6.31 -0.23
C ALA A 81 -16.12 7.65 0.34
N PRO A 82 -15.11 7.64 1.23
CA PRO A 82 -14.51 8.85 1.72
C PRO A 82 -13.82 9.59 0.56
N THR A 83 -13.90 10.92 0.55
CA THR A 83 -13.21 11.75 -0.44
C THR A 83 -12.05 12.49 0.20
N ALA A 84 -11.01 12.82 -0.58
CA ALA A 84 -9.88 13.61 -0.09
C ALA A 84 -10.35 14.94 0.52
N GLN A 85 -11.34 15.59 -0.10
CA GLN A 85 -11.88 16.86 0.37
C GLN A 85 -12.65 16.73 1.68
N SER A 86 -13.33 15.59 1.89
CA SER A 86 -14.05 15.33 3.14
C SER A 86 -13.09 15.11 4.32
N VAL A 87 -11.92 14.53 4.08
CA VAL A 87 -10.94 14.18 5.13
C VAL A 87 -9.94 15.30 5.39
N PHE A 88 -9.47 15.98 4.33
CA PHE A 88 -8.35 16.91 4.40
C PHE A 88 -8.74 18.37 4.13
N GLY A 89 -10.00 18.63 3.76
CA GLY A 89 -10.50 19.96 3.39
C GLY A 89 -10.40 20.24 1.89
N PRO A 90 -10.87 21.41 1.43
CA PRO A 90 -11.19 21.67 0.02
C PRO A 90 -10.00 21.57 -0.94
N ASN A 91 -8.79 21.86 -0.49
CA ASN A 91 -7.58 21.86 -1.32
C ASN A 91 -6.46 21.04 -0.64
N PRO A 92 -6.44 19.71 -0.79
CA PRO A 92 -5.46 18.89 -0.09
C PRO A 92 -4.04 18.99 -0.64
N TRP A 93 -3.90 19.41 -1.90
CA TRP A 93 -2.61 19.58 -2.58
C TRP A 93 -2.32 21.05 -2.92
N ILE A 94 -1.04 21.36 -3.03
CA ILE A 94 -0.55 22.58 -3.66
C ILE A 94 -0.85 22.47 -5.15
N GLY A 95 -1.57 23.44 -5.71
CA GLY A 95 -2.06 23.35 -7.09
C GLY A 95 -0.95 23.39 -8.15
N ASN A 96 0.09 24.19 -7.95
CA ASN A 96 1.15 24.41 -8.96
C ASN A 96 2.56 24.37 -8.34
N PRO A 97 3.02 23.21 -7.85
CA PRO A 97 4.38 23.09 -7.36
C PRO A 97 5.37 23.20 -8.53
N THR A 98 6.39 24.04 -8.39
CA THR A 98 7.42 24.27 -9.42
C THR A 98 8.85 24.07 -8.91
N GLY A 99 9.78 23.93 -9.85
CA GLY A 99 11.21 23.98 -9.61
C GLY A 99 11.94 24.79 -10.68
N ILE A 100 13.19 25.13 -10.41
CA ILE A 100 14.08 25.87 -11.33
C ILE A 100 15.27 25.01 -11.70
N GLY A 101 15.56 24.94 -13.00
CA GLY A 101 16.71 24.23 -13.55
C GLY A 101 17.97 25.10 -13.66
N PRO A 102 19.11 24.51 -14.07
CA PRO A 102 20.40 25.19 -14.14
C PRO A 102 20.43 26.42 -15.07
N ASN A 103 19.56 26.43 -16.07
CA ASN A 103 19.40 27.51 -17.05
C ASN A 103 18.35 28.56 -16.63
N GLY A 104 17.83 28.49 -15.40
CA GLY A 104 16.76 29.36 -14.92
C GLY A 104 15.36 29.00 -15.42
N ALA A 105 15.21 27.93 -16.22
CA ALA A 105 13.90 27.51 -16.70
C ALA A 105 13.08 26.88 -15.57
N THR A 106 11.78 27.21 -15.54
CA THR A 106 10.82 26.63 -14.61
C THR A 106 10.26 25.32 -15.15
N TYR A 107 10.09 24.34 -14.27
CA TYR A 107 9.37 23.10 -14.53
C TYR A 107 8.33 22.84 -13.44
N SER A 108 7.28 22.10 -13.79
CA SER A 108 6.19 21.76 -12.87
C SER A 108 6.40 20.38 -12.28
N TYR A 109 5.98 20.21 -11.03
CA TYR A 109 5.86 18.91 -10.39
C TYR A 109 4.42 18.41 -10.43
N ASN A 110 4.24 17.11 -10.16
CA ASN A 110 2.92 16.55 -9.94
C ASN A 110 2.36 17.01 -8.56
N PRO A 111 1.20 17.69 -8.51
CA PRO A 111 0.56 18.15 -7.27
C PRO A 111 0.36 17.06 -6.22
N TYR A 112 0.13 15.80 -6.61
CA TYR A 112 -0.10 14.70 -5.67
C TYR A 112 1.06 14.43 -4.70
N TYR A 113 2.26 14.95 -4.96
CA TYR A 113 3.39 14.82 -4.03
C TYR A 113 3.55 16.02 -3.08
N PHE A 114 2.73 17.05 -3.25
CA PHE A 114 2.82 18.32 -2.53
C PHE A 114 1.52 18.56 -1.78
N ALA A 115 1.36 17.91 -0.63
CA ALA A 115 0.27 18.23 0.29
C ALA A 115 0.36 19.68 0.80
N THR A 116 -0.78 20.25 1.15
CA THR A 116 -0.78 21.47 1.98
C THR A 116 -0.31 21.16 3.40
N ALA A 117 0.08 22.20 4.14
CA ALA A 117 0.47 22.05 5.55
C ALA A 117 -0.66 21.44 6.41
N GLN A 118 -1.92 21.81 6.12
CA GLN A 118 -3.10 21.27 6.80
C GLN A 118 -3.23 19.77 6.52
N THR A 119 -3.16 19.35 5.25
CA THR A 119 -3.22 17.93 4.87
C THR A 119 -2.10 17.13 5.52
N ALA A 120 -0.87 17.67 5.54
CA ALA A 120 0.24 17.01 6.22
C ALA A 120 0.02 16.87 7.73
N ALA A 121 -0.57 17.87 8.39
CA ALA A 121 -0.90 17.81 9.81
C ALA A 121 -1.97 16.73 10.10
N THR A 122 -3.02 16.65 9.28
CA THR A 122 -4.04 15.58 9.40
C THR A 122 -3.40 14.21 9.23
N VAL A 123 -2.55 14.01 8.21
CA VAL A 123 -1.86 12.73 8.02
C VAL A 123 -0.94 12.41 9.19
N ALA A 124 -0.21 13.40 9.74
CA ALA A 124 0.63 13.21 10.91
C ALA A 124 -0.16 12.67 12.12
N GLN A 125 -1.38 13.18 12.32
CA GLN A 125 -2.30 12.68 13.35
C GLN A 125 -2.78 11.25 13.07
N MET A 126 -3.05 10.91 11.80
CA MET A 126 -3.50 9.57 11.41
C MET A 126 -2.43 8.50 11.64
N VAL A 127 -1.17 8.80 11.32
CA VAL A 127 -0.08 7.79 11.30
C VAL A 127 0.87 7.87 12.50
N GLY A 128 0.69 8.85 13.39
CA GLY A 128 1.54 9.02 14.57
C GLY A 128 2.94 9.55 14.26
N GLY A 129 3.02 10.64 13.48
CA GLY A 129 4.29 11.27 13.11
C GLY A 129 4.34 12.78 13.36
N LYS A 130 5.38 13.44 12.87
CA LYS A 130 5.50 14.91 12.88
C LYS A 130 5.71 15.46 11.47
N VAL A 131 5.14 16.63 11.19
CA VAL A 131 5.35 17.30 9.90
C VAL A 131 6.75 17.91 9.85
N VAL A 132 7.45 17.67 8.74
CA VAL A 132 8.74 18.28 8.43
C VAL A 132 8.73 18.79 6.99
N GLN A 133 9.49 19.86 6.71
CA GLN A 133 9.70 20.34 5.36
C GLN A 133 10.98 19.73 4.79
N SER A 134 10.91 19.17 3.58
CA SER A 134 12.07 18.57 2.90
C SER A 134 11.98 18.76 1.39
N ASN A 135 13.12 18.96 0.74
CA ASN A 135 13.22 18.99 -0.72
C ASN A 135 13.44 17.56 -1.24
N GLN A 136 12.37 16.77 -1.36
CA GLN A 136 12.48 15.35 -1.68
C GLN A 136 12.86 15.04 -3.14
N PHE A 137 12.78 16.03 -4.03
CA PHE A 137 13.06 15.86 -5.45
C PHE A 137 14.36 16.51 -5.89
N THR A 138 14.99 17.30 -5.03
CA THR A 138 16.23 18.00 -5.34
C THR A 138 17.25 17.78 -4.24
N GLY A 139 18.41 17.24 -4.61
CA GLY A 139 19.51 17.03 -3.68
C GLY A 139 20.16 18.34 -3.25
N SER A 140 20.74 18.35 -2.05
CA SER A 140 21.54 19.48 -1.57
C SER A 140 22.69 19.76 -2.54
N GLY A 141 22.81 21.02 -2.99
CA GLY A 141 23.86 21.44 -3.92
C GLY A 141 23.64 21.03 -5.38
N GLY A 142 22.49 20.45 -5.72
CA GLY A 142 22.12 20.14 -7.10
C GLY A 142 21.83 21.39 -7.93
N ALA A 143 21.99 21.29 -9.25
CA ALA A 143 21.69 22.39 -10.18
C ALA A 143 20.18 22.59 -10.43
N PHE A 144 19.34 21.69 -9.89
CA PHE A 144 17.89 21.80 -9.86
C PHE A 144 17.44 22.16 -8.45
N GLN A 145 16.48 23.08 -8.34
CA GLN A 145 15.95 23.54 -7.05
C GLN A 145 14.44 23.45 -7.01
N GLN A 146 13.88 22.94 -5.92
CA GLN A 146 12.47 23.08 -5.59
C GLN A 146 12.17 24.50 -5.11
N GLN A 147 11.10 25.10 -5.61
CA GLN A 147 10.65 26.44 -5.17
C GLN A 147 9.79 26.40 -3.91
N GLN A 148 9.20 25.25 -3.61
CA GLN A 148 8.51 24.98 -2.36
C GLN A 148 8.87 23.58 -1.87
N PRO A 149 9.11 23.40 -0.56
CA PRO A 149 9.43 22.10 0.01
C PRO A 149 8.20 21.18 -0.03
N ASN A 150 8.45 19.87 0.08
CA ASN A 150 7.41 18.91 0.43
C ASN A 150 7.16 18.98 1.93
N TYR A 151 5.90 19.07 2.34
CA TYR A 151 5.51 18.74 3.71
C TYR A 151 5.47 17.23 3.84
N MET A 152 6.44 16.64 4.52
CA MET A 152 6.56 15.22 4.79
C MET A 152 6.13 14.91 6.22
N VAL A 153 5.72 13.66 6.48
CA VAL A 153 5.48 13.19 7.83
C VAL A 153 6.60 12.25 8.24
N GLN A 154 7.39 12.67 9.23
CA GLN A 154 8.44 11.85 9.81
C GLN A 154 7.87 10.98 10.93
N LEU A 155 8.00 9.67 10.78
CA LEU A 155 7.65 8.69 11.81
C LEU A 155 8.69 8.67 12.95
N ALA A 156 8.38 7.98 14.05
CA ALA A 156 9.27 7.87 15.21
C ALA A 156 10.62 7.19 14.88
N ASP A 157 10.62 6.28 13.91
CA ASP A 157 11.82 5.57 13.40
C ASP A 157 12.63 6.39 12.37
N GLY A 158 12.19 7.62 12.06
CA GLY A 158 12.85 8.54 11.15
C GLY A 158 12.44 8.42 9.68
N ARG A 159 11.64 7.40 9.31
CA ARG A 159 11.13 7.21 7.94
C ARG A 159 10.14 8.31 7.56
N MET A 160 10.01 8.58 6.27
CA MET A 160 9.31 9.76 5.75
C MET A 160 8.15 9.35 4.84
N ILE A 161 6.93 9.64 5.27
CA ILE A 161 5.72 9.44 4.47
C ILE A 161 5.43 10.70 3.67
N ASN A 162 4.99 10.54 2.42
CA ASN A 162 4.46 11.65 1.61
C ASN A 162 2.93 11.81 1.86
N PRO A 163 2.49 12.87 2.56
CA PRO A 163 1.08 13.08 2.86
C PRO A 163 0.21 13.36 1.64
N GLY A 164 0.82 13.85 0.56
CA GLY A 164 0.11 14.05 -0.70
C GLY A 164 -0.29 12.72 -1.33
N LEU A 165 0.57 11.71 -1.23
CA LEU A 165 0.26 10.35 -1.70
C LEU A 165 -0.81 9.69 -0.83
N VAL A 166 -0.70 9.83 0.49
CA VAL A 166 -1.74 9.38 1.43
C VAL A 166 -3.08 10.02 1.11
N ALA A 167 -3.12 11.33 0.84
CA ALA A 167 -4.35 12.00 0.45
C ALA A 167 -4.91 11.46 -0.86
N SER A 168 -4.05 11.05 -1.80
CA SER A 168 -4.49 10.54 -3.11
C SER A 168 -5.27 9.24 -3.00
N PHE A 169 -5.04 8.41 -1.97
CA PHE A 169 -5.82 7.20 -1.70
C PHE A 169 -7.33 7.45 -1.58
N TYR A 170 -7.72 8.65 -1.15
CA TYR A 170 -9.11 9.07 -0.98
C TYR A 170 -9.74 9.67 -2.25
N ASP A 171 -8.99 9.79 -3.35
CA ASP A 171 -9.45 10.40 -4.62
C ASP A 171 -9.92 9.35 -5.65
N HIS A 172 -9.91 8.07 -5.26
CA HIS A 172 -10.17 6.93 -6.17
C HIS A 172 -11.56 6.30 -5.99
N GLY A 173 -12.35 6.77 -5.02
CA GLY A 173 -13.65 6.17 -4.70
C GLY A 173 -13.55 4.80 -4.01
N TYR A 174 -12.40 4.49 -3.41
CA TYR A 174 -12.21 3.24 -2.68
C TYR A 174 -12.98 3.20 -1.37
N PRO A 175 -13.44 2.02 -0.92
CA PRO A 175 -14.01 1.88 0.41
C PRO A 175 -12.96 2.17 1.49
N GLN A 176 -13.39 2.67 2.66
CA GLN A 176 -12.50 3.05 3.76
C GLN A 176 -11.52 1.93 4.13
N SER A 177 -11.97 0.68 4.18
CA SER A 177 -11.12 -0.47 4.52
C SER A 177 -9.95 -0.67 3.55
N TYR A 178 -10.15 -0.36 2.26
CA TYR A 178 -9.08 -0.42 1.27
C TYR A 178 -8.13 0.78 1.40
N VAL A 179 -8.66 1.96 1.72
CA VAL A 179 -7.83 3.13 2.05
C VAL A 179 -6.96 2.85 3.28
N ASP A 180 -7.54 2.30 4.35
CA ASP A 180 -6.80 1.94 5.57
C ASP A 180 -5.67 0.96 5.28
N MET A 181 -5.91 -0.03 4.40
CA MET A 181 -4.88 -0.96 3.95
C MET A 181 -3.76 -0.23 3.21
N MET A 182 -4.07 0.68 2.29
CA MET A 182 -3.03 1.44 1.56
C MET A 182 -2.24 2.36 2.49
N VAL A 183 -2.89 3.02 3.45
CA VAL A 183 -2.21 3.83 4.48
C VAL A 183 -1.28 2.95 5.32
N ALA A 184 -1.74 1.77 5.74
CA ALA A 184 -0.90 0.84 6.49
C ALA A 184 0.31 0.36 5.66
N CYS A 185 0.11 0.07 4.37
CA CYS A 185 1.21 -0.28 3.45
C CYS A 185 2.20 0.87 3.26
N GLU A 186 1.73 2.11 3.13
CA GLU A 186 2.60 3.29 3.04
C GLU A 186 3.44 3.43 4.32
N VAL A 187 2.81 3.33 5.49
CA VAL A 187 3.53 3.39 6.79
C VAL A 187 4.57 2.27 6.92
N GLN A 188 4.30 1.07 6.41
CA GLN A 188 5.24 -0.05 6.46
C GLN A 188 6.41 0.08 5.47
N ASN A 189 6.23 0.78 4.34
CA ASN A 189 7.21 0.86 3.26
C ASN A 189 7.89 2.24 3.10
N ALA A 190 7.49 3.24 3.89
CA ALA A 190 8.10 4.57 3.94
C ALA A 190 9.59 4.57 4.33
#